data_AF-A0A538KVD9-F1
#
_entry.id   AF-A0A538KVD9-F1
#
_cell.length_a   1.000
_cell.length_b   1.000
_cell.length_c   1.000
_cell.angle_alpha   90.00
_cell.angle_beta   90.00
_cell.angle_gamma   90.00
#
_symmetry.space_group_name_H-M   'P 1'
#
loop_
_entity.id
_entity.type
_entity.pdbx_description
1 polymer ?
#
loop_
_entity_poly.entity_id
_entity_poly.type
_entity_poly.pdbx_seq_one_letter_code
_entity_poly.pdbx_strand_id
1 'polypeptide(L)'
;MGWLPAALAAFLGFSALIMLHELGHFTAAKAVGMRVEKFSLFFGPMLVKVRRGETVYGVGPIPLGGYVKISGMNPHEKLPPEVEPSAYFRQPVWKRVVVIGAGPAMSLLVAFVLLWGIFTIHGTYRATGIVEQVARNAPAAGKLRPGDRIVAVDGRRGDFDTLRDQVNRHRCAGRLTNLCVAATPARVTVERDGRTITLLLRPRYQAAAKRMLL
;
A
#
# COMPACT_ATOMS: atom_id res chain seq x y z
N MET A 1 10.24 18.25 9.49
CA MET A 1 10.16 16.88 10.08
C MET A 1 11.36 16.09 9.60
N GLY A 2 12.19 15.57 10.52
CA GLY A 2 13.42 14.84 10.17
C GLY A 2 13.13 13.45 9.57
N TRP A 3 14.10 12.89 8.86
CA TRP A 3 14.02 11.56 8.24
C TRP A 3 14.17 10.41 9.24
N LEU A 4 14.74 10.68 10.42
CA LEU A 4 15.00 9.70 11.48
C LEU A 4 13.73 8.97 11.99
N PRO A 5 12.63 9.66 12.37
CA PRO A 5 11.40 8.97 12.78
C PRO A 5 10.80 8.09 11.68
N ALA A 6 10.84 8.55 10.43
CA ALA A 6 10.33 7.79 9.30
C ALA A 6 11.18 6.53 9.04
N ALA A 7 12.51 6.67 9.11
CA ALA A 7 13.44 5.54 8.98
C ALA A 7 13.24 4.51 10.09
N LEU A 8 13.08 4.95 11.34
CA LEU A 8 12.82 4.06 12.48
C LEU A 8 11.48 3.33 12.32
N ALA A 9 10.42 4.03 11.93
CA ALA A 9 9.11 3.42 11.70
C ALA A 9 9.15 2.38 10.57
N ALA A 10 9.83 2.69 9.46
CA ALA A 10 10.02 1.76 8.36
C ALA A 10 10.79 0.51 8.80
N PHE A 11 11.87 0.69 9.57
CA PHE A 11 12.67 -0.41 10.11
C PHE A 11 11.84 -1.33 11.03
N LEU A 12 11.11 -0.76 11.99
CA LEU A 12 10.26 -1.51 12.91
C LEU A 12 9.13 -2.22 12.17
N GLY A 13 8.51 -1.55 11.19
CA GLY A 13 7.46 -2.13 10.35
C GLY A 13 7.96 -3.32 9.54
N PHE A 14 9.15 -3.21 8.93
CA PHE A 14 9.77 -4.31 8.18
C PHE A 14 10.13 -5.50 9.08
N SER A 15 10.70 -5.23 10.26
CA SER A 15 11.00 -6.26 11.26
C SER A 15 9.74 -7.02 11.70
N ALA A 16 8.67 -6.28 12.04
CA ALA A 16 7.39 -6.87 12.41
C ALA A 16 6.77 -7.70 11.26
N LEU A 17 6.87 -7.22 10.01
CA LEU A 17 6.37 -7.94 8.84
C LEU A 17 7.09 -9.29 8.65
N ILE A 18 8.41 -9.33 8.82
CA ILE A 18 9.17 -10.58 8.78
C ILE A 18 8.74 -11.51 9.92
N MET A 19 8.56 -11.00 11.13
CA MET A 19 8.10 -11.83 12.26
C MET A 19 6.74 -12.47 11.99
N LEU A 20 5.81 -11.71 11.41
CA LEU A 20 4.50 -12.21 11.01
C LEU A 20 4.62 -13.22 9.86
N HIS A 21 5.51 -12.99 8.89
CA HIS A 21 5.81 -13.96 7.83
C HIS A 21 6.26 -15.32 8.39
N GLU A 22 7.24 -15.32 9.30
CA GLU A 22 7.73 -16.52 9.98
C GLU A 22 6.63 -17.21 10.81
N LEU A 23 5.75 -16.42 11.43
CA LEU A 23 4.57 -16.95 12.11
C LEU A 23 3.62 -17.66 11.14
N GLY A 24 3.51 -17.21 9.89
CA GLY A 24 2.77 -17.90 8.84
C GLY A 24 3.31 -19.30 8.57
N HIS A 25 4.62 -19.43 8.34
CA HIS A 25 5.26 -20.74 8.18
C HIS A 25 5.08 -21.63 9.42
N PHE A 26 5.29 -21.07 10.61
CA PHE A 26 5.12 -21.76 11.89
C PHE A 26 3.73 -22.36 12.04
N THR A 27 2.70 -21.51 11.90
CA THR A 27 1.30 -21.90 12.11
C THR A 27 0.87 -22.95 11.10
N ALA A 28 1.22 -22.78 9.83
CA ALA A 28 0.91 -23.76 8.79
C ALA A 28 1.62 -25.10 9.05
N ALA A 29 2.92 -25.10 9.40
CA ALA A 29 3.67 -26.32 9.67
C ALA A 29 3.04 -27.12 10.82
N LYS A 30 2.70 -26.44 11.92
CA LYS A 30 2.03 -27.08 13.07
C LYS A 30 0.64 -27.60 12.69
N ALA A 31 -0.13 -26.84 11.90
CA ALA A 31 -1.47 -27.23 11.47
C ALA A 31 -1.49 -28.48 10.57
N VAL A 32 -0.47 -28.68 9.73
CA VAL A 32 -0.37 -29.86 8.84
C VAL A 32 0.38 -31.04 9.47
N GLY A 33 0.80 -30.90 10.74
CA GLY A 33 1.48 -31.95 11.52
C GLY A 33 2.98 -32.09 11.26
N MET A 34 3.64 -31.06 10.70
CA MET A 34 5.09 -31.03 10.59
C MET A 34 5.73 -30.65 11.92
N ARG A 35 6.89 -31.24 12.21
CA ARG A 35 7.65 -30.89 13.41
C ARG A 35 8.39 -29.57 13.22
N VAL A 36 8.12 -28.63 14.13
CA VAL A 36 8.89 -27.39 14.27
C VAL A 36 9.78 -27.50 15.49
N GLU A 37 11.09 -27.43 15.28
CA GLU A 37 12.08 -27.55 16.35
C GLU A 37 12.30 -26.24 17.09
N LYS A 38 12.32 -25.12 16.36
CA LYS A 38 12.63 -23.80 16.91
C LYS A 38 11.74 -22.75 16.31
N PHE A 39 11.25 -21.85 17.15
CA PHE A 39 10.64 -20.59 16.76
C PHE A 39 11.28 -19.47 17.58
N SER A 40 12.01 -18.58 16.93
CA SER A 40 12.67 -17.45 17.58
C SER A 40 12.06 -16.14 17.11
N LEU A 41 11.67 -15.31 18.07
CA LEU A 41 11.46 -13.89 17.83
C LEU A 41 12.84 -13.24 17.88
N PHE A 42 13.19 -12.42 16.89
CA PHE A 42 14.50 -11.78 16.77
C PHE A 42 15.66 -12.75 16.49
N PHE A 43 16.70 -12.23 15.84
CA PHE A 43 17.88 -13.00 15.45
C PHE A 43 18.93 -13.05 16.56
N GLY A 44 19.89 -13.97 16.40
CA GLY A 44 21.02 -14.17 17.30
C GLY A 44 20.80 -15.29 18.32
N PRO A 45 21.73 -15.45 19.28
CA PRO A 45 21.56 -16.41 20.37
C PRO A 45 20.34 -16.06 21.22
N MET A 46 19.50 -17.05 21.53
CA MET A 46 18.29 -16.84 22.33
C MET A 46 18.68 -16.40 23.74
N LEU A 47 18.27 -15.19 24.14
CA LEU A 47 18.43 -14.67 25.49
C LEU A 47 17.51 -15.41 26.47
N VAL A 48 16.27 -15.63 26.04
CA VAL A 48 15.27 -16.38 26.78
C VAL A 48 14.77 -17.51 25.88
N LYS A 49 14.66 -18.71 26.44
CA LYS A 49 14.16 -19.89 25.73
C LYS A 49 13.22 -20.70 26.63
N VAL A 50 12.11 -21.14 26.06
CA VAL A 50 11.13 -22.02 26.70
C VAL A 50 10.82 -23.15 25.74
N ARG A 51 10.93 -24.39 26.21
CA ARG A 51 10.52 -25.55 25.42
C ARG A 51 9.08 -25.91 25.76
N ARG A 52 8.22 -25.98 24.75
CA ARG A 52 6.84 -26.46 24.89
C ARG A 52 6.60 -27.54 23.85
N GLY A 53 6.47 -28.77 24.33
CA GLY A 53 6.42 -29.97 23.49
C GLY A 53 7.74 -30.17 22.73
N GLU A 54 7.64 -30.27 21.43
CA GLU A 54 8.73 -30.47 20.49
C GLU A 54 9.38 -29.18 20.00
N THR A 55 8.75 -28.02 20.25
CA THR A 55 9.21 -26.70 19.79
C THR A 55 9.90 -25.93 20.92
N VAL A 56 11.08 -25.39 20.63
CA VAL A 56 11.77 -24.42 21.48
C VAL A 56 11.42 -23.01 21.01
N TYR A 57 10.73 -22.27 21.86
CA TYR A 57 10.40 -20.87 21.67
C TYR A 57 11.50 -20.02 22.28
N GLY A 58 11.93 -18.96 21.61
CA GLY A 58 12.94 -18.07 22.17
C GLY A 58 12.85 -16.64 21.66
N VAL A 59 13.60 -15.77 22.33
CA VAL A 59 13.75 -14.36 21.96
C VAL A 59 15.23 -14.03 21.86
N GLY A 60 15.66 -13.54 20.71
CA GLY A 60 17.03 -13.07 20.44
C GLY A 60 17.22 -11.58 20.71
N PRO A 61 18.48 -11.09 20.74
CA PRO A 61 18.78 -9.68 21.00
C PRO A 61 18.59 -8.77 19.77
N ILE A 62 18.58 -9.32 18.54
CA ILE A 62 18.66 -8.50 17.31
C ILE A 62 17.27 -8.35 16.68
N PRO A 63 16.64 -7.17 16.73
CA PRO A 63 15.25 -6.96 16.29
C PRO A 63 15.13 -6.82 14.76
N LEU A 64 15.74 -7.74 14.01
CA LEU A 64 15.79 -7.75 12.55
C LEU A 64 14.86 -8.81 11.91
N GLY A 65 13.93 -9.39 12.67
CA GLY A 65 12.98 -10.37 12.14
C GLY A 65 12.72 -11.53 13.11
N GLY A 66 12.49 -12.73 12.57
CA GLY A 66 12.30 -13.96 13.33
C GLY A 66 12.89 -15.15 12.59
N TYR A 67 12.84 -16.33 13.21
CA TYR A 67 13.38 -17.55 12.61
C TYR A 67 12.51 -18.77 12.98
N VAL A 68 12.03 -19.50 11.97
CA VAL A 68 11.42 -20.82 12.14
C VAL A 68 12.37 -21.93 11.67
N LYS A 69 12.49 -23.01 12.45
CA LYS A 69 13.18 -24.24 12.04
C LYS A 69 12.20 -25.40 11.97
N ILE A 70 11.83 -25.78 10.76
CA ILE A 70 11.01 -26.98 10.48
C ILE A 70 11.96 -28.15 10.15
N SER A 71 11.76 -29.30 10.78
CA SER A 71 12.60 -30.49 10.56
C SER A 71 12.54 -30.94 9.10
N GLY A 72 13.70 -31.25 8.50
CA GLY A 72 13.76 -31.78 7.14
C GLY A 72 13.59 -30.75 6.03
N MET A 73 13.74 -29.45 6.31
CA MET A 73 13.90 -28.45 5.27
C MET A 73 15.29 -28.49 4.62
N ASN A 74 16.30 -28.93 5.38
CA ASN A 74 17.65 -29.17 4.85
C ASN A 74 17.77 -30.63 4.40
N PRO A 75 18.05 -30.92 3.11
CA PRO A 75 18.22 -32.29 2.60
C PRO A 75 19.31 -33.10 3.30
N HIS A 76 20.30 -32.45 3.91
CA HIS A 76 21.42 -33.10 4.59
C HIS A 76 21.23 -33.26 6.10
N GLU A 77 20.06 -32.90 6.63
CA GLU A 77 19.75 -33.04 8.05
C GLU A 77 19.50 -34.51 8.41
N LYS A 78 20.36 -35.07 9.28
CA LYS A 78 20.14 -36.40 9.85
C LYS A 78 19.10 -36.31 10.95
N LEU A 79 17.90 -36.81 10.67
CA LEU A 79 16.79 -36.83 11.63
C LEU A 79 16.70 -38.20 12.33
N PRO A 80 16.39 -38.23 13.63
CA PRO A 80 16.03 -39.48 14.31
C PRO A 80 14.85 -40.18 13.61
N PRO A 81 14.78 -41.53 13.62
CA PRO A 81 13.68 -42.28 12.99
C PRO A 81 12.29 -41.87 13.49
N GLU A 82 12.19 -41.40 14.74
CA GLU A 82 10.95 -40.93 15.35
C GLU A 82 10.46 -39.58 14.79
N VAL A 83 11.38 -38.74 14.29
CA VAL A 83 11.09 -37.41 13.75
C VAL A 83 10.83 -37.46 12.26
N GLU A 84 11.48 -38.39 11.56
CA GLU A 84 11.45 -38.52 10.11
C GLU A 84 10.02 -38.50 9.50
N PRO A 85 9.01 -39.19 10.07
CA PRO A 85 7.64 -39.16 9.54
C PRO A 85 7.02 -37.75 9.54
N SER A 86 7.41 -36.90 10.50
CA SER A 86 6.96 -35.51 10.64
C SER A 86 7.85 -34.50 9.89
N ALA A 87 8.90 -34.97 9.21
CA ALA A 87 9.83 -34.14 8.47
C ALA A 87 9.20 -33.58 7.20
N TYR A 88 9.56 -32.34 6.86
CA TYR A 88 9.04 -31.61 5.70
C TYR A 88 9.14 -32.41 4.40
N PHE A 89 10.29 -33.04 4.12
CA PHE A 89 10.50 -33.81 2.87
C PHE A 89 9.70 -35.12 2.80
N ARG A 90 9.26 -35.69 3.93
CA ARG A 90 8.41 -36.90 3.98
C ARG A 90 6.92 -36.57 3.82
N GLN A 91 6.52 -35.30 3.94
CA GLN A 91 5.12 -34.92 3.81
C GLN A 91 4.64 -34.85 2.35
N PRO A 92 3.34 -35.10 2.10
CA PRO A 92 2.72 -34.85 0.81
C PRO A 92 3.02 -33.46 0.25
N VAL A 93 3.18 -33.37 -1.07
CA VAL A 93 3.57 -32.14 -1.78
C VAL A 93 2.62 -30.98 -1.46
N TRP A 94 1.32 -31.22 -1.36
CA TRP A 94 0.36 -30.15 -1.04
C TRP A 94 0.62 -29.52 0.34
N LYS A 95 1.00 -30.30 1.36
CA LYS A 95 1.34 -29.77 2.69
C LYS A 95 2.58 -28.90 2.63
N ARG A 96 3.58 -29.34 1.86
CA ARG A 96 4.82 -28.60 1.63
C ARG A 96 4.55 -27.27 0.94
N VAL A 97 3.68 -27.27 -0.08
CA VAL A 97 3.25 -26.06 -0.78
C VAL A 97 2.51 -25.11 0.16
N VAL A 98 1.58 -25.62 0.97
CA VAL A 98 0.87 -24.79 1.97
C VAL A 98 1.85 -24.15 2.94
N VAL A 99 2.81 -24.91 3.48
CA VAL A 99 3.78 -24.40 4.45
C VAL A 99 4.70 -23.34 3.83
N ILE A 100 5.23 -23.55 2.62
CA ILE A 100 6.03 -22.54 1.91
C ILE A 100 5.18 -21.30 1.56
N GLY A 101 3.93 -21.51 1.12
CA GLY A 101 3.04 -20.40 0.74
C GLY A 101 2.53 -19.59 1.93
N ALA A 102 2.51 -20.17 3.13
CA ALA A 102 1.91 -19.56 4.31
C ALA A 102 2.60 -18.28 4.78
N GLY A 103 3.93 -18.19 4.65
CA GLY A 103 4.67 -16.97 4.97
C GLY A 103 4.23 -15.79 4.09
N PRO A 104 4.37 -15.88 2.76
CA PRO A 104 3.87 -14.85 1.84
C PRO A 104 2.38 -14.54 2.00
N ALA A 105 1.55 -15.57 2.18
CA ALA A 105 0.11 -15.39 2.42
C ALA A 105 -0.17 -14.57 3.68
N MET A 106 0.56 -14.81 4.76
CA MET A 106 0.46 -14.01 5.98
C MET A 106 0.90 -12.56 5.75
N SER A 107 1.96 -12.32 4.97
CA SER A 107 2.37 -10.96 4.60
C SER A 107 1.28 -10.22 3.82
N LEU A 108 0.60 -10.90 2.88
CA LEU A 108 -0.54 -10.34 2.14
C LEU A 108 -1.74 -10.05 3.06
N LEU A 109 -2.03 -10.95 4.00
CA LEU A 109 -3.09 -10.74 4.99
C LEU A 109 -2.80 -9.52 5.87
N VAL A 110 -1.56 -9.37 6.34
CA VAL A 110 -1.13 -8.20 7.12
C VAL A 110 -1.29 -6.93 6.29
N ALA A 111 -0.84 -6.91 5.04
CA ALA A 111 -1.02 -5.76 4.15
C ALA A 111 -2.50 -5.40 3.97
N PHE A 112 -3.36 -6.39 3.76
CA PHE A 112 -4.81 -6.20 3.66
C PHE A 112 -5.39 -5.59 4.94
N VAL A 113 -5.08 -6.15 6.12
CA VAL A 113 -5.58 -5.67 7.41
C VAL A 113 -5.09 -4.24 7.69
N LEU A 114 -3.83 -3.93 7.40
CA LEU A 114 -3.28 -2.59 7.57
C LEU A 114 -3.98 -1.58 6.66
N LEU A 115 -4.13 -1.88 5.37
CA LEU A 115 -4.84 -1.01 4.44
C LEU A 115 -6.30 -0.82 4.85
N TRP A 116 -6.99 -1.92 5.17
CA TRP A 116 -8.37 -1.86 5.63
C TRP A 116 -8.52 -1.01 6.91
N GLY A 117 -7.64 -1.19 7.89
CA GLY A 117 -7.62 -0.36 9.11
C GLY A 117 -7.36 1.12 8.81
N ILE A 118 -6.42 1.43 7.92
CA ILE A 118 -6.12 2.81 7.52
C ILE A 118 -7.35 3.45 6.86
N PHE A 119 -7.97 2.77 5.89
CA PHE A 119 -9.13 3.30 5.17
C PHE A 119 -10.39 3.40 6.04
N THR A 120 -10.56 2.54 7.03
CA THR A 120 -11.69 2.63 7.97
C THR A 120 -11.51 3.77 8.97
N ILE A 121 -10.29 4.02 9.46
CA ILE A 121 -10.00 5.07 10.45
C ILE A 121 -9.91 6.45 9.80
N HIS A 122 -9.20 6.58 8.68
CA HIS A 122 -8.93 7.87 8.02
C HIS A 122 -9.93 8.19 6.90
N GLY A 123 -10.85 7.27 6.61
CA GLY A 123 -11.76 7.36 5.49
C GLY A 123 -11.04 7.22 4.15
N THR A 124 -11.79 7.47 3.07
CA THR A 124 -11.23 7.54 1.71
C THR A 124 -10.83 8.97 1.39
N TYR A 125 -9.64 9.19 0.84
CA TYR A 125 -9.27 10.47 0.23
C TYR A 125 -10.21 10.77 -0.95
N ARG A 126 -11.25 11.57 -0.72
CA ARG A 126 -12.07 12.14 -1.78
C ARG A 126 -11.47 13.47 -2.20
N ALA A 127 -11.15 13.59 -3.49
CA ALA A 127 -10.77 14.88 -4.05
C ALA A 127 -11.90 15.88 -3.76
N THR A 128 -11.60 16.90 -2.98
CA THR A 128 -12.56 17.96 -2.73
C THR A 128 -12.56 18.90 -3.93
N GLY A 129 -13.68 19.55 -4.23
CA GLY A 129 -13.73 20.61 -5.24
C GLY A 129 -12.91 21.85 -4.85
N ILE A 130 -12.11 21.80 -3.78
CA ILE A 130 -11.35 22.92 -3.25
C ILE A 130 -9.97 22.92 -3.91
N VAL A 131 -9.59 24.07 -4.45
CA VAL A 131 -8.27 24.29 -5.02
C VAL A 131 -7.26 24.41 -3.88
N GLU A 132 -6.38 23.43 -3.72
CA GLU A 132 -5.29 23.52 -2.73
C GLU A 132 -4.12 24.33 -3.27
N GLN A 133 -3.70 24.04 -4.51
CA GLN A 133 -2.58 24.70 -5.17
C GLN A 133 -2.83 24.83 -6.68
N VAL A 134 -2.27 25.88 -7.28
CA VAL A 134 -2.31 26.11 -8.74
C VAL A 134 -0.88 26.15 -9.26
N ALA A 135 -0.55 25.27 -10.20
CA ALA A 135 0.77 25.25 -10.81
C ALA A 135 1.01 26.54 -11.62
N ARG A 136 2.21 27.12 -11.52
CA ARG A 136 2.55 28.42 -12.16
C ARG A 136 2.33 28.44 -13.69
N ASN A 137 2.47 27.29 -14.35
CA ASN A 137 2.35 27.14 -15.80
C ASN A 137 1.01 26.49 -16.24
N ALA A 138 0.01 26.46 -15.36
CA ALA A 138 -1.33 25.97 -15.66
C ALA A 138 -2.22 27.08 -16.25
N PRO A 139 -3.18 26.78 -17.13
CA PRO A 139 -4.16 27.74 -17.62
C PRO A 139 -4.97 28.50 -16.53
N ALA A 140 -5.06 27.92 -15.35
CA ALA A 140 -5.70 28.46 -14.15
C ALA A 140 -4.81 29.42 -13.36
N ALA A 141 -3.52 29.50 -13.68
CA ALA A 141 -2.57 30.38 -13.02
C ALA A 141 -3.05 31.85 -13.12
N GLY A 142 -3.05 32.55 -11.99
CA GLY A 142 -3.51 33.93 -11.89
C GLY A 142 -5.04 34.11 -11.90
N LYS A 143 -5.82 33.05 -12.13
CA LYS A 143 -7.30 33.09 -12.15
C LYS A 143 -7.91 32.35 -10.96
N LEU A 144 -7.50 31.11 -10.73
CA LEU A 144 -7.85 30.35 -9.53
C LEU A 144 -6.88 30.66 -8.39
N ARG A 145 -7.38 30.61 -7.16
CA ARG A 145 -6.61 30.81 -5.93
C ARG A 145 -6.76 29.60 -5.00
N PRO A 146 -5.72 29.28 -4.20
CA PRO A 146 -5.86 28.36 -3.09
C PRO A 146 -7.06 28.75 -2.20
N GLY A 147 -7.92 27.79 -1.88
CA GLY A 147 -9.16 27.99 -1.12
C GLY A 147 -10.42 28.13 -1.97
N ASP A 148 -10.32 28.34 -3.29
CA ASP A 148 -11.49 28.40 -4.16
C ASP A 148 -12.21 27.04 -4.19
N ARG A 149 -13.52 27.02 -3.97
CA ARG A 149 -14.34 25.82 -4.17
C ARG A 149 -14.99 25.84 -5.55
N ILE A 150 -14.58 24.96 -6.45
CA ILE A 150 -15.21 24.79 -7.76
C ILE A 150 -16.58 24.13 -7.56
N VAL A 151 -17.63 24.85 -7.92
CA VAL A 151 -19.03 24.41 -7.75
C VAL A 151 -19.69 24.01 -9.07
N ALA A 152 -19.22 24.53 -10.21
CA ALA A 152 -19.74 24.16 -11.52
C ALA A 152 -18.69 24.33 -12.64
N VAL A 153 -18.80 23.52 -13.69
CA VAL A 153 -18.08 23.69 -14.96
C VAL A 153 -19.11 23.66 -16.09
N ASP A 154 -19.10 24.69 -16.94
CA ASP A 154 -20.05 24.89 -18.05
C ASP A 154 -21.53 24.82 -17.63
N GLY A 155 -21.81 25.32 -16.42
CA GLY A 155 -23.15 25.33 -15.84
C GLY A 155 -23.58 24.01 -15.20
N ARG A 156 -22.77 22.94 -15.30
CA ARG A 156 -23.05 21.65 -14.65
C ARG A 156 -22.41 21.61 -13.27
N ARG A 157 -23.24 21.45 -12.24
CA ARG A 157 -22.82 21.21 -10.85
C ARG A 157 -22.61 19.71 -10.61
N GLY A 158 -21.72 19.36 -9.69
CA GLY A 158 -21.46 17.97 -9.33
C GLY A 158 -20.27 17.83 -8.39
N ASP A 159 -19.91 16.58 -8.11
CA ASP A 159 -18.68 16.25 -7.41
C ASP A 159 -17.44 16.49 -8.28
N PHE A 160 -16.25 16.35 -7.68
CA PHE A 160 -14.99 16.59 -8.37
C PHE A 160 -14.85 15.78 -9.66
N ASP A 161 -15.30 14.52 -9.66
CA ASP A 161 -15.24 13.66 -10.85
C ASP A 161 -16.16 14.18 -11.96
N THR A 162 -17.40 14.58 -11.63
CA THR A 162 -18.33 15.18 -12.60
C THR A 162 -17.77 16.45 -13.23
N LEU A 163 -17.15 17.31 -12.42
CA LEU A 163 -16.57 18.57 -12.87
C LEU A 163 -15.33 18.32 -13.74
N ARG A 164 -14.47 17.39 -13.34
CA ARG A 164 -13.30 16.95 -14.14
C ARG A 164 -13.74 16.40 -15.50
N ASP A 165 -14.81 15.62 -15.53
CA ASP A 165 -15.33 15.05 -16.77
C ASP A 165 -15.88 16.12 -17.70
N GLN A 166 -16.47 17.21 -17.20
CA GLN A 166 -16.83 18.35 -18.03
C GLN A 166 -15.61 19.00 -18.68
N VAL A 167 -14.55 19.28 -17.91
CA VAL A 167 -13.31 19.85 -18.44
C VAL A 167 -12.72 18.97 -19.55
N ASN A 168 -12.76 17.66 -19.37
CA ASN A 168 -12.24 16.68 -20.35
C ASN A 168 -13.09 16.57 -21.64
N ARG A 169 -14.32 17.11 -21.66
CA ARG A 169 -15.12 17.16 -22.90
C ARG A 169 -14.61 18.23 -23.86
N HIS A 170 -13.91 19.24 -23.37
CA HIS A 170 -13.28 20.23 -24.25
C HIS A 170 -12.28 19.55 -25.18
N ARG A 171 -12.37 19.88 -26.46
CA ARG A 171 -11.50 19.33 -27.49
C ARG A 171 -10.42 20.34 -27.86
N CYS A 172 -9.26 19.77 -28.18
CA CYS A 172 -8.16 20.47 -28.79
C CYS A 172 -8.59 21.21 -30.06
N ALA A 173 -8.20 22.47 -30.20
CA ALA A 173 -8.45 23.25 -31.42
C ALA A 173 -7.62 22.78 -32.63
N GLY A 174 -6.57 22.00 -32.39
CA GLY A 174 -5.64 21.53 -33.42
C GLY A 174 -5.01 20.19 -33.09
N ARG A 175 -3.78 19.97 -33.55
CA ARG A 175 -3.06 18.70 -33.34
C ARG A 175 -2.88 18.42 -31.84
N LEU A 176 -3.18 17.18 -31.42
CA LEU A 176 -3.01 16.71 -30.05
C LEU A 176 -1.52 16.70 -29.64
N THR A 177 -1.06 17.81 -29.09
CA THR A 177 0.28 18.00 -28.54
C THR A 177 0.17 18.58 -27.12
N ASN A 178 1.25 18.52 -26.33
CA ASN A 178 1.30 19.03 -24.94
C ASN A 178 1.01 20.54 -24.78
N LEU A 179 0.95 21.28 -25.89
CA LEU A 179 0.69 22.71 -25.92
C LEU A 179 -0.69 23.04 -26.49
N CYS A 180 -1.48 22.03 -26.85
CA CYS A 180 -2.75 22.24 -27.47
C CYS A 180 -3.76 22.84 -26.47
N VAL A 181 -4.31 24.00 -26.83
CA VAL A 181 -5.33 24.70 -26.05
C VAL A 181 -6.71 24.30 -26.57
N ALA A 182 -7.68 24.19 -25.66
CA ALA A 182 -9.07 23.92 -25.99
C ALA A 182 -9.64 24.95 -26.98
N ALA A 183 -10.45 24.48 -27.94
CA ALA A 183 -11.16 25.34 -28.90
C ALA A 183 -12.15 26.29 -28.20
N THR A 184 -12.84 25.79 -27.18
CA THR A 184 -13.80 26.55 -26.38
C THR A 184 -13.26 26.78 -24.97
N PRO A 185 -13.44 27.98 -24.38
CA PRO A 185 -13.14 28.20 -22.97
C PRO A 185 -14.12 27.42 -22.10
N ALA A 186 -13.62 26.77 -21.05
CA ALA A 186 -14.40 26.20 -19.97
C ALA A 186 -14.86 27.31 -19.01
N ARG A 187 -16.16 27.34 -18.72
CA ARG A 187 -16.75 28.28 -17.76
C ARG A 187 -16.74 27.65 -16.37
N VAL A 188 -15.75 28.02 -15.57
CA VAL A 188 -15.54 27.47 -14.23
C VAL A 188 -16.13 28.41 -13.19
N THR A 189 -17.14 27.93 -12.47
CA THR A 189 -17.79 28.67 -11.40
C THR A 189 -17.19 28.23 -10.07
N VAL A 190 -16.66 29.20 -9.32
CA VAL A 190 -16.04 28.98 -8.01
C VAL A 190 -16.72 29.78 -6.92
N GLU A 191 -16.70 29.27 -5.71
CA GLU A 191 -17.07 29.98 -4.50
C GLU A 191 -15.77 30.44 -3.80
N ARG A 192 -15.61 31.74 -3.65
CA ARG A 192 -14.47 32.40 -3.00
C ARG A 192 -15.01 33.37 -1.96
N ASP A 193 -14.64 33.19 -0.70
CA ASP A 193 -15.09 34.03 0.43
C ASP A 193 -16.63 34.19 0.49
N GLY A 194 -17.36 33.10 0.22
CA GLY A 194 -18.84 33.08 0.20
C GLY A 194 -19.49 33.73 -1.02
N ARG A 195 -18.70 34.20 -2.00
CA ARG A 195 -19.19 34.78 -3.27
C ARG A 195 -18.96 33.82 -4.42
N THR A 196 -19.96 33.70 -5.30
CA THR A 196 -19.84 32.91 -6.52
C THR A 196 -19.23 33.75 -7.64
N ILE A 197 -18.09 33.32 -8.18
CA ILE A 197 -17.35 33.98 -9.26
C ILE A 197 -17.27 33.01 -10.44
N THR A 198 -17.55 33.49 -11.64
CA THR A 198 -17.40 32.71 -12.87
C THR A 198 -16.13 33.14 -13.62
N LEU A 199 -15.27 32.18 -13.91
CA LEU A 199 -13.98 32.37 -14.58
C LEU A 199 -13.98 31.62 -15.91
N LEU A 200 -13.45 32.25 -16.94
CA LEU A 200 -13.21 31.62 -18.23
C LEU A 200 -11.77 31.12 -18.30
N LEU A 201 -11.61 29.80 -18.31
CA LEU A 201 -10.33 29.11 -18.41
C LEU A 201 -10.26 28.38 -19.75
N ARG A 202 -9.09 28.32 -20.37
CA ARG A 202 -8.90 27.52 -21.59
C ARG A 202 -8.07 26.30 -21.23
N PRO A 203 -8.69 25.12 -21.09
CA PRO A 203 -7.95 23.93 -20.74
C PRO A 203 -6.82 23.65 -21.74
N ARG A 204 -5.68 23.14 -21.26
CA ARG A 204 -4.57 22.69 -22.09
C ARG A 204 -4.47 21.17 -22.06
N TYR A 205 -4.31 20.55 -23.22
CA TYR A 205 -4.10 19.12 -23.34
C TYR A 205 -2.72 18.73 -22.82
N GLN A 206 -2.67 17.70 -21.98
CA GLN A 206 -1.43 17.09 -21.55
C GLN A 206 -1.37 15.65 -22.06
N ALA A 207 -0.42 15.35 -22.94
CA ALA A 207 -0.25 14.04 -23.57
C ALA A 207 0.12 12.95 -22.56
N ALA A 208 0.89 13.27 -21.52
CA ALA A 208 1.24 12.32 -20.45
C ALA A 208 0.01 11.79 -19.70
N ALA A 209 -1.00 12.66 -19.47
CA ALA A 209 -2.23 12.31 -18.77
C ALA A 209 -3.41 12.01 -19.72
N LYS A 210 -3.19 12.13 -21.05
CA LYS A 210 -4.19 12.00 -22.13
C LYS A 210 -5.50 12.74 -21.85
N ARG A 211 -5.44 13.92 -21.23
CA ARG A 211 -6.61 14.68 -20.77
C ARG A 211 -6.38 16.19 -20.78
N MET A 212 -7.47 16.95 -20.61
CA MET A 212 -7.42 18.41 -20.53
C MET A 212 -7.20 18.86 -19.08
N LEU A 213 -6.32 19.84 -18.88
CA LEU A 213 -6.03 20.42 -17.57
C LEU A 213 -6.40 21.89 -17.54
N LEU A 214 -6.98 22.31 -16.41
CA LEU A 214 -7.12 23.72 -16.03
C LEU A 214 -5.81 24.20 -15.42
#